data_AF-A0A7G6SSA2-F1
#
_entry.id   AF-A0A7G6SSA2-F1
#
_cell.length_a   1.000
_cell.length_b   1.000
_cell.length_c   1.000
_cell.angle_alpha   90.00
_cell.angle_beta   90.00
_cell.angle_gamma   90.00
#
_symmetry.space_group_name_H-M   'P 1'
#
loop_
_entity.id
_entity.type
_entity.pdbx_description
1 polymer ?
#
loop_
_entity_poly.entity_id
_entity_poly.type
_entity_poly.pdbx_seq_one_letter_code
_entity_poly.pdbx_strand_id
1 'polypeptide(L)' 'MSTRGVDFLDKWLANNVPETTKADVISVDELTNQLLADAGAIGIKRIEIDEEVDSLYRTILDAIVHYDPGLPE' A
#
# COMPACT_ATOMS: atom_id res chain seq x y z
N MET A 1 12.32 1.22 -3.61
CA MET A 1 11.52 2.45 -3.48
C MET A 1 12.34 3.51 -2.73
N SER A 2 11.94 4.78 -2.79
CA SER A 2 12.55 5.82 -1.94
C SER A 2 12.07 5.71 -0.48
N THR A 3 12.88 6.16 0.49
CA THR A 3 12.47 6.17 1.92
C THR A 3 11.14 6.89 2.14
N ARG A 4 10.94 8.04 1.48
CA ARG A 4 9.69 8.81 1.55
C ARG A 4 8.48 8.03 1.02
N GLY A 5 8.67 7.29 -0.07
CA GLY A 5 7.62 6.46 -0.66
C GLY A 5 7.27 5.25 0.21
N VAL A 6 8.26 4.62 0.84
CA VAL A 6 8.06 3.51 1.79
C VAL A 6 7.28 3.98 3.02
N ASP A 7 7.70 5.10 3.65
CA ASP A 7 7.02 5.65 4.82
C ASP A 7 5.55 6.04 4.53
N PHE A 8 5.29 6.51 3.31
CA PHE A 8 3.93 6.80 2.87
C PHE A 8 3.14 5.51 2.65
N LEU A 9 3.68 4.53 1.94
CA LEU A 9 3.02 3.27 1.62
C LEU A 9 2.61 2.53 2.89
N ASP A 10 3.50 2.45 3.88
CA ASP A 10 3.25 1.81 5.17
C ASP A 10 2.07 2.46 5.92
N LYS A 11 2.10 3.78 6.06
CA LYS A 11 1.00 4.55 6.67
C LYS A 11 -0.29 4.46 5.86
N TRP A 12 -0.19 4.46 4.55
CA TRP A 12 -1.35 4.39 3.67
C TRP A 12 -2.03 3.02 3.81
N LEU A 13 -1.28 1.92 3.80
CA LEU A 13 -1.80 0.57 4.01
C LEU A 13 -2.46 0.43 5.39
N ALA A 14 -1.82 0.91 6.46
CA ALA A 14 -2.39 0.86 7.81
C ALA A 14 -3.73 1.60 7.94
N ASN A 15 -3.95 2.66 7.16
CA ASN A 15 -5.19 3.44 7.18
C ASN A 15 -6.26 2.93 6.20
N ASN A 16 -5.85 2.36 5.05
CA ASN A 16 -6.75 1.99 3.96
C ASN A 16 -7.03 0.49 3.85
N VAL A 17 -6.30 -0.35 4.59
CA VAL A 17 -6.53 -1.80 4.70
C VAL A 17 -6.92 -2.12 6.15
N PRO A 18 -8.22 -2.07 6.51
CA PRO A 18 -8.68 -2.32 7.88
C PRO A 18 -8.60 -3.80 8.26
N GLU A 19 -8.25 -4.09 9.52
CA GLU A 19 -8.32 -5.42 10.18
C GLU A 19 -9.62 -6.20 9.88
N THR A 20 -10.74 -5.46 9.78
CA THR A 20 -12.08 -6.03 9.68
C THR A 20 -12.57 -6.21 8.24
N THR A 21 -11.86 -5.64 7.27
CA THR A 21 -12.24 -5.74 5.86
C THR A 21 -11.66 -7.04 5.33
N LYS A 22 -12.35 -8.13 5.69
CA LYS A 22 -12.22 -9.40 5.00
C LYS A 22 -12.18 -9.11 3.50
N ALA A 23 -11.23 -9.74 2.83
CA ALA A 23 -10.83 -9.61 1.43
C ALA A 23 -11.94 -9.84 0.38
N ASP A 24 -13.21 -9.65 0.73
CA ASP A 24 -14.38 -9.91 -0.11
C ASP A 24 -14.80 -8.72 -0.99
N VAL A 25 -14.27 -7.50 -0.79
CA VAL A 25 -14.78 -6.31 -1.52
C VAL A 25 -13.71 -5.44 -2.19
N ILE A 26 -12.47 -5.40 -1.71
CA ILE A 26 -11.46 -4.49 -2.26
C ILE A 26 -10.51 -5.22 -3.20
N SER A 27 -10.52 -4.83 -4.47
CA SER A 27 -9.60 -5.38 -5.48
C SER A 27 -8.22 -4.74 -5.38
N VAL A 28 -7.16 -5.52 -5.62
CA VAL A 28 -5.76 -5.00 -5.66
C VAL A 28 -5.62 -3.83 -6.65
N ASP A 29 -6.35 -3.87 -7.76
CA ASP A 29 -6.39 -2.78 -8.75
C ASP A 29 -7.00 -1.49 -8.19
N GLU A 30 -8.06 -1.60 -7.38
CA GLU A 30 -8.70 -0.45 -6.74
C GLU A 30 -7.77 0.21 -5.71
N LEU A 31 -7.11 -0.59 -4.88
CA LEU A 31 -6.10 -0.08 -3.92
C LEU A 31 -4.91 0.55 -4.64
N THR A 32 -4.46 -0.05 -5.74
CA THR A 32 -3.36 0.51 -6.54
C THR A 32 -3.74 1.88 -7.10
N ASN A 33 -4.94 2.02 -7.66
CA ASN A 33 -5.42 3.30 -8.19
C ASN A 33 -5.57 4.36 -7.09
N GLN A 34 -6.11 3.98 -5.93
CA GLN A 34 -6.28 4.90 -4.81
C GLN A 34 -4.93 5.33 -4.22
N LEU A 35 -3.99 4.41 -4.03
CA LEU A 35 -2.63 4.70 -3.58
C LEU A 35 -1.94 5.72 -4.51
N LEU A 36 -2.06 5.53 -5.83
CA LEU A 36 -1.47 6.45 -6.81
C LEU A 36 -2.11 7.84 -6.76
N ALA A 37 -3.43 7.91 -6.56
CA ALA A 37 -4.16 9.17 -6.43
C ALA A 37 -3.75 9.93 -5.16
N ASP A 38 -3.68 9.24 -4.02
CA ASP A 38 -3.31 9.82 -2.73
C ASP A 38 -1.84 10.25 -2.68
N ALA A 39 -0.95 9.43 -3.25
CA ALA A 39 0.46 9.79 -3.43
C ALA A 39 0.59 11.08 -4.26
N GLY A 40 -0.14 11.17 -5.37
CA GLY A 40 -0.17 12.35 -6.22
C GLY A 40 -0.70 13.59 -5.48
N ALA A 41 -1.73 13.43 -4.64
CA ALA A 41 -2.32 14.52 -3.87
C ALA A 41 -1.34 15.16 -2.87
N ILE A 42 -0.39 14.39 -2.34
CA ILE A 42 0.64 14.88 -1.41
C ILE A 42 2.01 15.14 -2.07
N GLY A 43 2.09 15.02 -3.40
CA GLY A 43 3.32 15.30 -4.16
C GLY A 43 4.38 14.20 -4.08
N ILE A 44 3.99 12.96 -3.79
CA ILE A 44 4.83 11.78 -3.96
C ILE A 44 4.72 11.34 -5.41
N LYS A 45 5.87 11.29 -6.10
CA LYS A 45 5.93 10.83 -7.48
C LYS A 45 5.79 9.32 -7.50
N ARG A 46 5.18 8.80 -8.57
CA ARG A 46 5.06 7.35 -8.77
C ARG A 46 6.42 6.63 -8.67
N ILE A 47 7.48 7.19 -9.22
CA ILE A 47 8.85 6.63 -9.13
C ILE A 47 9.37 6.47 -7.68
N GLU A 48 8.80 7.20 -6.71
CA GLU A 48 9.19 7.10 -5.31
C GLU A 48 8.54 5.90 -4.60
N ILE A 49 7.39 5.45 -5.09
CA ILE A 49 6.56 4.33 -4.58
C ILE A 49 6.55 3.12 -5.51
N ASP A 50 7.10 3.25 -6.72
CA ASP A 50 7.04 2.27 -7.80
C ASP A 50 8.43 2.23 -8.44
N GLU A 51 9.37 1.52 -7.79
CA GLU A 51 10.73 1.34 -8.32
C GLU A 51 10.75 0.22 -9.38
N GLU A 52 9.91 -0.80 -9.20
CA GLU A 52 9.54 -1.82 -10.19
C GLU A 52 8.06 -2.18 -9.96
N VAL A 53 7.23 -2.15 -11.00
CA VAL A 53 5.77 -2.39 -10.93
C VAL A 53 5.41 -3.70 -10.20
N ASP A 54 6.31 -4.69 -10.28
CA ASP A 54 6.19 -5.97 -9.58
C ASP A 54 6.31 -5.85 -8.05
N SER A 55 7.15 -4.92 -7.57
CA SER A 55 7.38 -4.69 -6.13
C SER A 55 6.17 -4.06 -5.47
N LEU A 56 5.51 -3.10 -6.12
CA LEU A 56 4.36 -2.42 -5.52
C LEU A 56 3.15 -3.35 -5.44
N TYR A 57 2.88 -4.08 -6.52
CA TYR A 57 1.77 -5.04 -6.57
C TYR A 57 1.95 -6.16 -5.53
N ARG A 58 3.18 -6.68 -5.39
CA ARG A 58 3.52 -7.65 -4.35
C ARG A 58 3.34 -7.09 -2.95
N THR A 59 3.77 -5.86 -2.65
CA THR A 59 3.60 -5.27 -1.31
C THR A 59 2.13 -5.06 -0.96
N ILE A 60 1.30 -4.61 -1.90
CA ILE A 60 -0.15 -4.47 -1.66
C ILE A 60 -0.80 -5.84 -1.47
N LEU A 61 -0.47 -6.83 -2.32
CA LEU A 61 -0.98 -8.18 -2.20
C LEU A 61 -0.55 -8.84 -0.88
N ASP A 62 0.71 -8.66 -0.48
CA ASP A 62 1.27 -9.15 0.77
C ASP A 62 0.56 -8.50 1.97
N ALA A 63 0.30 -7.20 1.92
CA ALA A 63 -0.46 -6.51 2.98
C ALA A 63 -1.92 -6.98 3.08
N ILE A 64 -2.53 -7.43 1.98
CA ILE A 64 -3.88 -8.01 1.98
C ILE A 64 -3.87 -9.46 2.49
N VAL A 65 -2.87 -10.26 2.09
CA VAL A 65 -2.77 -11.70 2.38
C VAL A 65 -2.18 -11.97 3.78
N HIS A 66 -1.19 -11.20 4.18
CA HIS A 66 -0.41 -11.34 5.41
C HIS A 66 -0.64 -10.17 6.38
N TYR A 67 -1.84 -9.56 6.39
CA TYR A 67 -2.14 -8.57 7.40
C TYR A 67 -2.02 -9.19 8.81
N ASP A 68 -0.90 -8.91 9.48
CA ASP A 68 -0.59 -9.27 10.86
C ASP A 68 -0.47 -7.95 11.65
N PRO A 69 -1.47 -7.59 12.46
CA PRO A 69 -1.46 -6.34 13.23
C PRO A 69 -0.49 -6.48 14.40
N GLY A 70 0.80 -6.32 14.11
CA GLY A 70 1.85 -6.19 15.10
C GLY A 70 2.11 -7.44 15.94
N LEU A 71 3.13 -8.20 15.55
CA LEU A 71 4.00 -8.82 16.54
C LEU A 71 5.07 -7.80 16.94
N PRO A 72 4.98 -7.16 18.13
CA PRO A 72 6.18 -6.65 18.77
C PRO A 72 7.08 -7.84 19.12
N GLU A 73 8.36 -7.76 18.78
CA GLU A 73 9.38 -8.69 19.29
C GLU A 73 9.40 -8.76 20.83
#